data_AF-A0A015MV04-F1
#
_entry.id   AF-A0A015MV04-F1
#
_cell.length_a   1.000
_cell.length_b   1.000
_cell.length_c   1.000
_cell.angle_alpha   90.00
_cell.angle_beta   90.00
_cell.angle_gamma   90.00
#
_symmetry.space_group_name_H-M   'P 1'
#
loop_
_entity.id
_entity.type
_entity.pdbx_description
1 polymer ?
#
loop_
_entity_poly.entity_id
_entity_poly.type
_entity_poly.pdbx_seq_one_letter_code
_entity_poly.pdbx_strand_id
1 'polypeptide(L)'
;MQSSELEQIKDLEQRISVSKSNYNNIVTLLEYTKDKSPKVIHSALYALYRTFSPLLSKGELQKPKNENLERDKKGLIKIWLRDNYVQYVNTLCNFLRHEEPGLQIPSLNILLNLLKIESTYLTSASGSHQFSNNHYYHVVEGLIDNENFSEPLKTEFVEKYWNTYDDLRFYFLKNASLDEKSVDKLNSLMENTFSILENLRTMPTDASEIDEFWTGHPAPGTRLSYTLDFSELSNSQENDDCEDDSDNMLFDDLFNENFEKEQTKESQKEIPHKKTKKPVLLQLSAHKRVFSDCWLALMKLPMTQESYKRILLIMHKKIIPHMPQPTLLMDYLTESYNAGGVTSILALNGLFTLINEYNLDYPDFYKKLYTLFDRNLMHVKYRSRFFRLADLFLASTIYKKNVPTFINSSATWYSNDNTYDLQLD
;
A
#
# COMPACT_ATOMS: atom_id res chain seq x y z
N MET A 1 30.12 20.95 -21.64
CA MET A 1 28.76 20.82 -22.20
C MET A 1 27.72 20.74 -21.09
N GLN A 2 27.76 19.74 -20.21
CA GLN A 2 26.79 19.60 -19.09
C GLN A 2 26.58 20.85 -18.22
N SER A 3 27.62 21.63 -17.92
CA SER A 3 27.45 22.89 -17.15
C SER A 3 26.62 23.95 -17.88
N SER A 4 26.68 23.98 -19.21
CA SER A 4 25.94 24.94 -20.03
C SER A 4 24.46 24.56 -20.13
N GLU A 5 24.15 23.27 -20.22
CA GLU A 5 22.77 22.76 -20.23
C GLU A 5 22.06 23.04 -18.90
N LEU A 6 22.76 22.89 -17.77
CA LEU A 6 22.21 23.19 -16.44
C LEU A 6 21.90 24.69 -16.26
N GLU A 7 22.73 25.58 -16.80
CA GLU A 7 22.45 27.02 -16.81
C GLU A 7 21.25 27.36 -17.70
N GLN A 8 21.13 26.71 -18.86
CA GLN A 8 19.98 26.88 -19.75
C GLN A 8 18.67 26.45 -19.09
N ILE A 9 18.65 25.32 -18.37
CA ILE A 9 17.46 24.87 -17.63
C ILE A 9 17.00 25.93 -16.62
N LYS A 10 17.94 26.53 -15.88
CA LYS A 10 17.64 27.59 -14.91
C LYS A 10 17.10 28.86 -15.57
N ASP A 11 17.69 29.27 -16.70
CA ASP A 11 17.21 30.44 -17.44
C ASP A 11 15.81 30.20 -18.03
N LEU A 12 15.54 29.00 -18.56
CA LEU A 12 14.21 28.60 -19.03
C LEU A 12 13.17 28.64 -17.90
N GLU A 13 13.51 28.12 -16.72
CA GLU A 13 12.68 28.17 -15.52
C GLU A 13 12.34 29.62 -15.13
N GLN A 14 13.34 30.49 -15.04
CA GLN A 14 13.15 31.90 -14.70
C GLN A 14 12.30 32.65 -15.73
N ARG A 15 12.47 32.35 -17.03
CA ARG A 15 11.64 32.97 -18.08
C ARG A 15 10.18 32.55 -17.97
N ILE A 16 9.89 31.32 -17.56
CA ILE A 16 8.51 30.83 -17.34
C ILE A 16 7.87 31.55 -16.16
N SER A 17 8.61 31.78 -15.07
CA SER A 17 8.06 32.45 -13.88
C SER A 17 7.76 33.93 -14.12
N VAL A 18 8.52 34.61 -15.01
CA VAL A 18 8.34 36.03 -15.35
C VAL A 18 7.09 36.28 -16.20
N SER A 19 6.77 35.41 -17.17
CA SER A 19 5.65 35.65 -18.08
C SER A 19 4.99 34.38 -18.59
N LYS A 20 3.64 34.40 -18.59
CA LYS A 20 2.81 33.35 -19.21
C LYS A 20 3.04 33.21 -20.72
N SER A 21 3.62 34.21 -21.38
CA SER A 21 4.01 34.13 -22.80
C SER A 21 5.13 33.11 -23.06
N ASN A 22 5.89 32.75 -22.02
CA ASN A 22 7.05 31.88 -22.13
C ASN A 22 6.72 30.41 -21.81
N TYR A 23 5.44 30.04 -21.71
CA TYR A 23 5.03 28.65 -21.45
C TYR A 23 5.53 27.66 -22.49
N ASN A 24 5.86 28.09 -23.70
CA ASN A 24 6.50 27.23 -24.70
C ASN A 24 7.81 26.60 -24.21
N ASN A 25 8.51 27.23 -23.26
CA ASN A 25 9.73 26.69 -22.67
C ASN A 25 9.48 25.41 -21.85
N ILE A 26 8.23 25.14 -21.43
CA ILE A 26 7.85 23.89 -20.74
C ILE A 26 8.14 22.68 -21.63
N VAL A 27 7.89 22.79 -22.94
CA VAL A 27 8.17 21.72 -23.90
C VAL A 27 9.67 21.46 -23.97
N THR A 28 10.49 22.51 -24.01
CA THR A 28 11.95 22.39 -24.00
C THR A 28 12.46 21.76 -22.69
N LEU A 29 11.87 22.13 -21.55
CA LEU A 29 12.19 21.48 -20.27
C LEU A 29 11.80 19.99 -20.27
N LEU A 30 10.67 19.62 -20.87
CA LEU A 30 10.28 18.23 -21.07
C LEU A 30 11.25 17.48 -21.99
N GLU A 31 11.81 18.13 -23.01
CA GLU A 31 12.84 17.52 -23.86
C GLU A 31 14.13 17.22 -23.08
N TYR A 32 14.55 18.10 -22.16
CA TYR A 32 15.70 17.83 -21.28
C TYR A 32 15.51 16.65 -20.33
N THR A 33 14.26 16.23 -20.07
CA THR A 33 14.02 14.99 -19.31
C THR A 33 14.39 13.73 -20.09
N LYS A 34 14.58 13.82 -21.42
CA LYS A 34 14.99 12.70 -22.28
C LYS A 34 16.49 12.69 -22.58
N ASP A 35 17.26 13.55 -21.89
CA ASP A 35 18.71 13.61 -22.05
C ASP A 35 19.37 12.29 -21.57
N LYS A 36 20.65 12.08 -21.91
CA LYS A 36 21.42 10.91 -21.45
C LYS A 36 22.06 11.12 -20.09
N SER A 37 22.24 12.38 -19.67
CA SER A 37 22.91 12.75 -18.43
C SER A 37 21.92 12.77 -17.26
N PRO A 38 22.10 11.92 -16.23
CA PRO A 38 21.22 11.90 -15.06
C PRO A 38 21.12 13.26 -14.35
N LYS A 39 22.20 14.04 -14.36
CA LYS A 39 22.23 15.39 -13.76
C LYS A 39 21.33 16.38 -14.50
N VAL A 40 21.30 16.29 -15.83
CA VAL A 40 20.47 17.16 -16.67
C VAL A 40 19.01 16.79 -16.50
N ILE A 41 18.70 15.48 -16.56
CA ILE A 41 17.36 14.94 -16.28
C ILE A 41 16.88 15.42 -14.91
N HIS A 42 17.67 15.20 -13.86
CA HIS A 42 17.33 15.59 -12.49
C HIS A 42 17.03 17.09 -12.39
N SER A 43 17.88 17.94 -12.99
CA SER A 43 17.65 19.40 -13.01
C SER A 43 16.37 19.77 -13.74
N ALA A 44 16.07 19.12 -14.88
CA ALA A 44 14.86 19.36 -15.66
C ALA A 44 13.59 18.95 -14.90
N LEU A 45 13.61 17.80 -14.21
CA LEU A 45 12.50 17.36 -13.36
C LEU A 45 12.19 18.40 -12.28
N TYR A 46 13.19 18.88 -11.54
CA TYR A 46 12.95 19.90 -10.51
C TYR A 46 12.52 21.27 -11.07
N ALA A 47 13.04 21.68 -12.22
CA ALA A 47 12.57 22.89 -12.89
C ALA A 47 11.09 22.76 -13.27
N LEU A 48 10.68 21.63 -13.87
CA LEU A 48 9.28 21.35 -14.19
C LEU A 48 8.40 21.32 -12.93
N TYR A 49 8.86 20.66 -11.86
CA TYR A 49 8.16 20.66 -10.58
C TYR A 49 7.90 22.09 -10.06
N ARG A 50 8.91 22.97 -10.08
CA ARG A 50 8.75 24.37 -9.65
C ARG A 50 7.84 25.18 -10.57
N THR A 51 7.79 24.87 -11.86
CA THR A 51 6.88 25.54 -12.79
C THR A 51 5.42 25.09 -12.62
N PHE A 52 5.18 23.79 -12.40
CA PHE A 52 3.82 23.25 -12.29
C PHE A 52 3.22 23.39 -10.89
N SER A 53 4.02 23.37 -9.82
CA SER A 53 3.51 23.43 -8.44
C SER A 53 2.61 24.66 -8.17
N PRO A 54 3.01 25.90 -8.57
CA PRO A 54 2.16 27.08 -8.40
C PRO A 54 0.93 27.09 -9.31
N LEU A 55 1.01 26.44 -10.48
CA LEU A 55 -0.13 26.33 -11.41
C LEU A 55 -1.17 25.36 -10.86
N LEU A 56 -0.71 24.28 -10.23
CA LEU A 56 -1.54 23.26 -9.60
C LEU A 56 -2.24 23.80 -8.36
N SER A 57 -1.53 24.53 -7.49
CA SER A 57 -2.11 25.14 -6.29
C SER A 57 -3.16 26.22 -6.60
N LYS A 58 -3.06 26.87 -7.76
CA LYS A 58 -4.05 27.85 -8.26
C LYS A 58 -5.21 27.20 -9.02
N GLY A 59 -5.17 25.90 -9.28
CA GLY A 59 -6.19 25.22 -10.09
C GLY A 59 -6.15 25.54 -11.58
N GLU A 60 -5.05 26.11 -12.09
CA GLU A 60 -4.93 26.46 -13.53
C GLU A 60 -4.84 25.21 -14.42
N LEU A 61 -4.61 24.03 -13.83
CA LEU A 61 -4.47 22.72 -14.50
C LEU A 61 -5.74 21.84 -14.43
N GLN A 62 -6.84 22.33 -13.85
CA GLN A 62 -8.11 21.60 -13.82
C GLN A 62 -8.81 21.63 -15.19
N LYS A 63 -9.60 20.58 -15.49
CA LYS A 63 -10.39 20.56 -16.73
C LYS A 63 -11.39 21.72 -16.70
N PRO A 64 -11.49 22.54 -17.76
CA PRO A 64 -12.51 23.57 -17.83
C PRO A 64 -13.91 22.93 -17.80
N LYS A 65 -14.78 23.39 -16.90
CA LYS A 65 -16.15 22.83 -16.71
C LYS A 65 -17.11 23.15 -17.89
N ASN A 66 -16.80 24.16 -18.70
CA ASN A 66 -17.69 24.61 -19.79
C ASN A 66 -17.08 24.30 -21.17
N GLU A 67 -17.81 23.58 -22.02
CA GLU A 67 -17.44 23.32 -23.43
C GLU A 67 -17.23 24.62 -24.23
N ASN A 68 -17.91 25.72 -23.87
CA ASN A 68 -17.74 27.01 -24.53
C ASN A 68 -16.36 27.65 -24.30
N LEU A 69 -15.64 27.29 -23.24
CA LEU A 69 -14.27 27.76 -22.98
C LEU A 69 -13.23 27.07 -23.87
N GLU A 70 -13.56 25.93 -24.50
CA GLU A 70 -12.65 25.23 -25.43
C GLU A 70 -12.38 26.04 -26.71
N ARG A 71 -13.26 26.99 -27.04
CA ARG A 71 -13.12 27.86 -28.22
C ARG A 71 -12.35 29.15 -27.95
N ASP A 72 -12.14 29.50 -26.68
CA ASP A 72 -11.41 30.71 -26.28
C ASP A 72 -9.90 30.44 -26.15
N LYS A 73 -9.07 31.38 -26.61
CA LYS A 73 -7.59 31.26 -26.54
C LYS A 73 -7.07 30.93 -25.14
N LYS A 74 -7.75 31.41 -24.08
CA LYS A 74 -7.39 31.12 -22.69
C LYS A 74 -7.70 29.67 -22.27
N GLY A 75 -8.80 29.09 -22.75
CA GLY A 75 -9.15 27.71 -22.47
C GLY A 75 -8.23 26.73 -23.20
N LEU A 76 -7.87 27.02 -24.45
CA LEU A 76 -6.86 26.26 -25.20
C LEU A 76 -5.51 26.21 -24.47
N ILE A 77 -5.05 27.34 -23.91
CA ILE A 77 -3.81 27.38 -23.12
C ILE A 77 -3.94 26.51 -21.85
N LYS A 78 -5.09 26.51 -21.17
CA LYS A 78 -5.30 25.67 -19.99
C LYS A 78 -5.29 24.17 -20.32
N ILE A 79 -5.96 23.78 -21.41
CA ILE A 79 -5.95 22.39 -21.89
C ILE A 79 -4.52 21.98 -22.24
N TRP A 80 -3.81 22.81 -23.01
CA TRP A 80 -2.44 22.56 -23.38
C TRP A 80 -1.51 22.44 -22.15
N LEU A 81 -1.63 23.33 -21.17
CA LEU A 81 -0.85 23.23 -19.92
C LEU A 81 -1.15 21.94 -19.15
N ARG A 82 -2.42 21.54 -19.11
CA ARG A 82 -2.84 20.28 -18.50
C ARG A 82 -2.23 19.07 -19.23
N ASP A 83 -2.23 19.07 -20.56
CA ASP A 83 -1.66 17.97 -21.35
C ASP A 83 -0.15 17.85 -21.10
N ASN A 84 0.57 18.97 -21.02
CA ASN A 84 1.99 18.98 -20.65
C ASN A 84 2.22 18.51 -19.21
N TYR A 85 1.32 18.85 -18.28
CA TYR A 85 1.37 18.35 -16.90
C TYR A 85 1.15 16.84 -16.84
N VAL A 86 0.17 16.31 -17.57
CA VAL A 86 -0.07 14.86 -17.66
C VAL A 86 1.16 14.17 -18.28
N GLN A 87 1.75 14.74 -19.33
CA GLN A 87 2.99 14.23 -19.90
C GLN A 87 4.13 14.21 -18.89
N TYR A 88 4.25 15.26 -18.06
CA TYR A 88 5.24 15.34 -17.00
C TYR A 88 5.04 14.27 -15.92
N VAL A 89 3.82 14.09 -15.44
CA VAL A 89 3.48 13.03 -14.46
C VAL A 89 3.76 11.64 -15.03
N ASN A 90 3.38 11.37 -16.28
CA ASN A 90 3.69 10.09 -16.95
C ASN A 90 5.21 9.87 -17.07
N THR A 91 5.97 10.94 -17.35
CA THR A 91 7.43 10.88 -17.41
C THR A 91 8.03 10.53 -16.05
N LEU A 92 7.55 11.15 -14.96
CA LEU A 92 7.95 10.80 -13.59
C LEU A 92 7.61 9.35 -13.22
N CYS A 93 6.41 8.88 -13.58
CA CYS A 93 6.01 7.48 -13.35
C CYS A 93 6.91 6.51 -14.11
N ASN A 94 7.32 6.85 -15.34
CA ASN A 94 8.29 6.05 -16.09
C ASN A 94 9.68 6.04 -15.41
N PHE A 95 10.10 7.16 -14.82
CA PHE A 95 11.36 7.23 -14.08
C PHE A 95 11.38 6.38 -12.80
N LEU A 96 10.22 6.05 -12.22
CA LEU A 96 10.17 5.05 -11.14
C LEU A 96 10.71 3.69 -11.61
N ARG A 97 10.53 3.35 -12.88
CA ARG A 97 10.96 2.07 -13.49
C ARG A 97 12.37 2.11 -14.11
N HIS A 98 13.04 3.26 -14.02
CA HIS A 98 14.35 3.47 -14.61
C HIS A 98 15.43 2.62 -13.92
N GLU A 99 16.46 2.19 -14.64
CA GLU A 99 17.54 1.33 -14.09
C GLU A 99 18.37 2.03 -13.00
N GLU A 100 18.46 3.36 -13.06
CA GLU A 100 19.26 4.16 -12.12
C GLU A 100 18.45 4.60 -10.87
N PRO A 101 18.82 4.16 -9.66
CA PRO A 101 18.13 4.54 -8.41
C PRO A 101 18.16 6.05 -8.13
N GLY A 102 19.20 6.74 -8.60
CA GLY A 102 19.37 8.19 -8.44
C GLY A 102 18.29 9.03 -9.12
N LEU A 103 17.57 8.47 -10.10
CA LEU A 103 16.44 9.12 -10.77
C LEU A 103 15.08 8.66 -10.21
N GLN A 104 15.01 7.45 -9.65
CA GLN A 104 13.80 6.90 -9.05
C GLN A 104 13.34 7.69 -7.82
N ILE A 105 14.24 7.93 -6.86
CA ILE A 105 13.90 8.60 -5.58
C ILE A 105 13.40 10.04 -5.80
N PRO A 106 14.10 10.90 -6.59
CA PRO A 106 13.58 12.24 -6.89
C PRO A 106 12.21 12.20 -7.57
N SER A 107 11.99 11.24 -8.48
CA SER A 107 10.72 11.09 -9.18
C SER A 107 9.58 10.74 -8.23
N LEU A 108 9.80 9.81 -7.30
CA LEU A 108 8.84 9.48 -6.24
C LEU A 108 8.52 10.69 -5.36
N ASN A 109 9.55 11.39 -4.88
CA ASN A 109 9.38 12.55 -4.02
C ASN A 109 8.59 13.67 -4.70
N ILE A 110 8.89 13.95 -5.98
CA ILE A 110 8.14 14.92 -6.78
C ILE A 110 6.69 14.46 -6.97
N LEU A 111 6.44 13.19 -7.31
CA LEU A 111 5.09 12.66 -7.49
C LEU A 111 4.24 12.80 -6.23
N LEU A 112 4.79 12.48 -5.05
CA LEU A 112 4.06 12.58 -3.79
C LEU A 112 3.85 14.04 -3.35
N ASN A 113 4.78 14.94 -3.65
CA ASN A 113 4.58 16.37 -3.42
C ASN A 113 3.49 16.96 -4.35
N LEU A 114 3.48 16.57 -5.62
CA LEU A 114 2.42 16.96 -6.56
C LEU A 114 1.05 16.43 -6.10
N LEU A 115 0.98 15.17 -5.63
CA LEU A 115 -0.21 14.59 -5.04
C LEU A 115 -0.73 15.44 -3.87
N LYS A 116 0.16 15.90 -2.99
CA LYS A 116 -0.18 16.74 -1.85
C LYS A 116 -0.74 18.08 -2.28
N ILE A 117 -0.13 18.73 -3.27
CA ILE A 117 -0.58 20.01 -3.80
C ILE A 117 -1.94 19.86 -4.47
N GLU A 118 -2.12 18.83 -5.30
CA GLU A 118 -3.39 18.56 -5.98
C GLU A 118 -4.52 18.28 -4.99
N SER A 119 -4.29 17.39 -4.01
CA SER A 119 -5.28 17.02 -3.00
C SER A 119 -5.66 18.19 -2.10
N THR A 120 -4.67 19.02 -1.72
CA THR A 120 -4.91 20.27 -0.97
C THR A 120 -5.78 21.23 -1.78
N TYR A 121 -5.47 21.42 -3.06
CA TYR A 121 -6.28 22.27 -3.94
C TYR A 121 -7.72 21.74 -4.06
N LEU A 122 -7.90 20.45 -4.34
CA LEU A 122 -9.22 19.83 -4.45
C LEU A 122 -10.02 19.94 -3.15
N THR A 123 -9.34 19.83 -2.01
CA THR A 123 -9.94 20.01 -0.68
C THR A 123 -10.44 21.45 -0.50
N SER A 124 -9.61 22.43 -0.86
CA SER A 124 -10.00 23.84 -0.78
C SER A 124 -11.14 24.20 -1.74
N ALA A 125 -11.16 23.62 -2.94
CA ALA A 125 -12.18 23.89 -3.95
C ALA A 125 -13.53 23.23 -3.67
N SER A 126 -13.54 22.10 -2.94
CA SER A 126 -14.77 21.35 -2.64
C SER A 126 -15.31 21.59 -1.23
N GLY A 127 -14.57 22.29 -0.35
CA GLY A 127 -14.94 22.51 1.04
C GLY A 127 -14.88 21.26 1.93
N SER A 128 -14.47 20.10 1.38
CA SER A 128 -14.36 18.83 2.09
C SER A 128 -13.04 18.14 1.71
N HIS A 129 -12.54 17.25 2.55
CA HIS A 129 -11.28 16.55 2.27
C HIS A 129 -11.39 15.72 0.97
N GLN A 130 -10.47 15.97 0.03
CA GLN A 130 -10.37 15.27 -1.26
C GLN A 130 -8.94 14.76 -1.48
N PHE A 131 -8.84 13.49 -1.86
CA PHE A 131 -7.58 12.83 -2.20
C PHE A 131 -7.54 12.58 -3.71
N SER A 132 -6.47 13.02 -4.39
CA SER A 132 -6.30 12.76 -5.83
C SER A 132 -5.90 11.30 -6.08
N ASN A 133 -6.87 10.39 -5.97
CA ASN A 133 -6.61 8.95 -6.07
C ASN A 133 -6.18 8.53 -7.48
N ASN A 134 -6.60 9.23 -8.53
CA ASN A 134 -6.17 8.92 -9.90
C ASN A 134 -4.66 9.16 -10.06
N HIS A 135 -4.13 10.26 -9.52
CA HIS A 135 -2.70 10.51 -9.51
C HIS A 135 -1.97 9.43 -8.70
N TYR A 136 -2.45 9.16 -7.49
CA TYR A 136 -1.79 8.17 -6.63
C TYR A 136 -1.87 6.74 -7.19
N TYR A 137 -2.94 6.38 -7.88
CA TYR A 137 -3.06 5.10 -8.58
C TYR A 137 -1.91 4.90 -9.56
N HIS A 138 -1.57 5.90 -10.37
CA HIS A 138 -0.42 5.82 -11.29
C HIS A 138 0.93 5.73 -10.56
N VAL A 139 1.05 6.36 -9.39
CA VAL A 139 2.24 6.19 -8.54
C VAL A 139 2.34 4.75 -8.03
N VAL A 140 1.23 4.19 -7.51
CA VAL A 140 1.16 2.81 -7.03
C VAL A 140 1.49 1.86 -8.17
N GLU A 141 0.87 2.01 -9.34
CA GLU A 141 1.16 1.22 -10.53
C GLU A 141 2.63 1.33 -10.94
N GLY A 142 3.21 2.54 -10.93
CA GLY A 142 4.63 2.76 -11.20
C GLY A 142 5.58 2.07 -10.22
N LEU A 143 5.16 1.86 -8.97
CA LEU A 143 5.93 1.15 -7.94
C LEU A 143 5.80 -0.37 -8.04
N ILE A 144 4.57 -0.88 -8.22
CA ILE A 144 4.33 -2.34 -8.25
C ILE A 144 4.73 -2.95 -9.60
N ASP A 145 4.50 -2.25 -10.72
CA ASP A 145 4.89 -2.68 -12.07
C ASP A 145 6.28 -2.14 -12.42
N ASN A 146 7.24 -2.33 -11.51
CA ASN A 146 8.62 -1.88 -11.62
C ASN A 146 9.59 -3.07 -11.73
N GLU A 147 10.12 -3.30 -12.94
CA GLU A 147 11.11 -4.36 -13.17
C GLU A 147 12.46 -4.07 -12.49
N ASN A 148 12.77 -2.79 -12.23
CA ASN A 148 14.00 -2.30 -11.64
C ASN A 148 13.78 -1.77 -10.21
N PHE A 149 12.91 -2.41 -9.43
CA PHE A 149 12.53 -1.91 -8.11
C PHE A 149 13.72 -1.93 -7.14
N SER A 150 14.35 -0.76 -6.98
CA SER A 150 15.61 -0.66 -6.23
C SER A 150 15.38 -0.65 -4.72
N GLU A 151 16.31 -1.25 -3.97
CA GLU A 151 16.26 -1.26 -2.51
C GLU A 151 16.20 0.16 -1.89
N PRO A 152 16.96 1.16 -2.42
CA PRO A 152 16.84 2.54 -1.95
C PRO A 152 15.45 3.15 -2.18
N LEU A 153 14.83 2.91 -3.34
CA LEU A 153 13.48 3.41 -3.63
C LEU A 153 12.45 2.78 -2.70
N LYS A 154 12.53 1.46 -2.51
CA LYS A 154 11.65 0.73 -1.59
C LYS A 154 11.79 1.25 -0.17
N THR A 155 13.01 1.44 0.30
CA THR A 155 13.29 1.96 1.65
C THR A 155 12.73 3.38 1.82
N GLU A 156 12.97 4.28 0.85
CA GLU A 156 12.42 5.64 0.89
C GLU A 156 10.89 5.61 0.95
N PHE A 157 10.23 4.83 0.08
CA PHE A 157 8.77 4.71 0.08
C PHE A 157 8.24 4.14 1.39
N VAL A 158 8.82 3.03 1.85
CA VAL A 158 8.32 2.28 3.00
C VAL A 158 8.54 3.02 4.32
N GLU A 159 9.73 3.56 4.53
CA GLU A 159 10.11 4.16 5.82
C GLU A 159 9.53 5.55 6.01
N LYS A 160 9.50 6.37 4.95
CA LYS A 160 9.09 7.78 5.04
C LYS A 160 7.62 8.02 4.75
N TYR A 161 7.00 7.18 3.92
CA TYR A 161 5.64 7.39 3.45
C TYR A 161 4.69 6.31 3.95
N TRP A 162 4.93 5.06 3.57
CA TRP A 162 4.07 3.91 3.88
C TRP A 162 3.83 3.74 5.38
N ASN A 163 4.90 3.68 6.19
CA ASN A 163 4.79 3.45 7.63
C ASN A 163 4.38 4.71 8.42
N THR A 164 4.36 5.89 7.78
CA THR A 164 4.12 7.18 8.45
C THR A 164 2.70 7.68 8.22
N TYR A 165 2.19 7.66 6.99
CA TYR A 165 0.93 8.33 6.64
C TYR A 165 -0.20 7.32 6.36
N ASP A 166 -1.32 7.45 7.07
CA ASP A 166 -2.46 6.52 7.00
C ASP A 166 -3.28 6.66 5.71
N ASP A 167 -3.39 7.87 5.15
CA ASP A 167 -4.07 8.09 3.86
C ASP A 167 -3.35 7.39 2.71
N LEU A 168 -2.03 7.57 2.61
CA LEU A 168 -1.21 6.87 1.62
C LEU A 168 -1.31 5.36 1.79
N ARG A 169 -1.24 4.87 3.04
CA ARG A 169 -1.40 3.45 3.35
C ARG A 169 -2.74 2.91 2.86
N PHE A 170 -3.83 3.58 3.21
CA PHE A 170 -5.18 3.19 2.84
C PHE A 170 -5.37 3.13 1.33
N TYR A 171 -5.00 4.19 0.61
CA TYR A 171 -5.21 4.27 -0.84
C TYR A 171 -4.30 3.34 -1.63
N PHE A 172 -3.09 3.05 -1.15
CA PHE A 172 -2.23 2.06 -1.79
C PHE A 172 -2.84 0.67 -1.65
N LEU A 173 -3.30 0.27 -0.45
CA LEU A 173 -3.96 -1.04 -0.27
C LEU A 173 -5.18 -1.16 -1.17
N LYS A 174 -5.90 -0.04 -1.38
CA LYS A 174 -7.07 0.03 -2.27
C LYS A 174 -6.69 -0.08 -3.74
N ASN A 175 -5.59 0.55 -4.14
CA ASN A 175 -5.15 0.65 -5.54
C ASN A 175 -4.25 -0.50 -5.97
N ALA A 176 -3.63 -1.23 -5.04
CA ALA A 176 -2.80 -2.41 -5.27
C ALA A 176 -3.63 -3.65 -5.65
N SER A 177 -4.74 -3.44 -6.38
CA SER A 177 -5.50 -4.51 -7.01
C SER A 177 -4.67 -5.09 -8.13
N LEU A 178 -4.42 -6.39 -8.04
CA LEU A 178 -3.61 -7.13 -9.01
C LEU A 178 -4.57 -7.74 -10.02
N ASP A 179 -4.79 -7.05 -11.14
CA ASP A 179 -5.61 -7.57 -12.25
C ASP A 179 -4.83 -8.60 -13.08
N GLU A 180 -5.53 -9.46 -13.83
CA GLU A 180 -4.99 -10.53 -14.69
C GLU A 180 -4.11 -9.98 -15.83
N LYS A 181 -2.89 -9.53 -15.48
CA LYS A 181 -1.80 -9.23 -16.39
C LYS A 181 -1.08 -10.54 -16.78
N SER A 182 -0.28 -10.53 -17.85
CA SER A 182 0.53 -11.68 -18.29
C SER A 182 1.35 -12.29 -17.13
N VAL A 183 1.49 -13.62 -17.09
CA VAL A 183 2.10 -14.38 -15.98
C VAL A 183 3.47 -13.83 -15.52
N ASP A 184 4.35 -13.46 -16.45
CA ASP A 184 5.69 -12.94 -16.10
C ASP A 184 5.63 -11.58 -15.40
N LYS A 185 4.77 -10.67 -15.90
CA LYS A 185 4.50 -9.38 -15.24
C LYS A 185 3.77 -9.56 -13.92
N LEU A 186 2.95 -10.60 -13.80
CA LEU A 186 2.23 -10.90 -12.58
C LEU A 186 3.22 -11.28 -11.46
N ASN A 187 4.25 -12.07 -11.76
CA ASN A 187 5.26 -12.45 -10.78
C ASN A 187 6.05 -11.25 -10.23
N SER A 188 6.50 -10.33 -11.10
CA SER A 188 7.21 -9.12 -10.66
C SER A 188 6.30 -8.19 -9.85
N LEU A 189 5.08 -7.97 -10.32
CA LEU A 189 4.04 -7.20 -9.64
C LEU A 189 3.77 -7.74 -8.23
N MET A 190 3.62 -9.07 -8.12
CA MET A 190 3.38 -9.76 -6.86
C MET A 190 4.58 -9.65 -5.90
N GLU A 191 5.80 -9.89 -6.37
CA GLU A 191 6.98 -9.81 -5.48
C GLU A 191 7.22 -8.38 -5.01
N ASN A 192 7.04 -7.37 -5.87
CA ASN A 192 7.13 -5.97 -5.49
C ASN A 192 6.06 -5.60 -4.46
N THR A 193 4.80 -5.96 -4.72
CA THR A 193 3.67 -5.72 -3.81
C THR A 193 3.91 -6.40 -2.47
N PHE A 194 4.29 -7.68 -2.48
CA PHE A 194 4.60 -8.44 -1.29
C PHE A 194 5.77 -7.85 -0.50
N SER A 195 6.83 -7.41 -1.19
CA SER A 195 8.01 -6.79 -0.56
C SER A 195 7.64 -5.49 0.18
N ILE A 196 6.70 -4.71 -0.33
CA ILE A 196 6.20 -3.50 0.34
C ILE A 196 5.33 -3.90 1.55
N LEU A 197 4.41 -4.84 1.37
CA LEU A 197 3.51 -5.30 2.43
C LEU A 197 4.24 -5.99 3.59
N GLU A 198 5.31 -6.75 3.32
CA GLU A 198 6.09 -7.44 4.36
C GLU A 198 6.80 -6.45 5.31
N ASN A 199 7.22 -5.30 4.78
CA ASN A 199 7.90 -4.23 5.53
C ASN A 199 6.94 -3.25 6.22
N LEU A 200 5.64 -3.53 6.20
CA LEU A 200 4.69 -2.86 7.08
C LEU A 200 5.04 -3.16 8.54
N ARG A 201 5.25 -2.09 9.33
CA ARG A 201 5.61 -2.21 10.76
C ARG A 201 4.43 -2.70 11.58
N THR A 202 3.33 -1.96 11.56
CA THR A 202 2.09 -2.25 12.28
C THR A 202 0.90 -1.63 11.56
N MET A 203 -0.26 -2.27 11.62
CA MET A 203 -1.54 -1.65 11.24
C MET A 203 -2.20 -1.02 12.46
N PRO A 204 -2.99 0.06 12.30
CA PRO A 204 -3.81 0.61 13.37
C PRO A 204 -4.72 -0.47 13.98
N THR A 205 -4.68 -0.57 15.30
CA THR A 205 -5.52 -1.43 16.12
C THR A 205 -6.69 -0.66 16.74
N ASP A 206 -6.46 0.62 17.05
CA ASP A 206 -7.45 1.54 17.57
C ASP A 206 -7.66 2.74 16.63
N ALA A 207 -8.87 3.30 16.62
CA ALA A 207 -9.21 4.42 15.72
C ALA A 207 -8.43 5.71 16.06
N SER A 208 -7.90 5.83 17.27
CA SER A 208 -7.06 6.96 17.70
C SER A 208 -5.64 6.89 17.16
N GLU A 209 -5.18 5.71 16.70
CA GLU A 209 -3.85 5.54 16.08
C GLU A 209 -3.85 5.98 14.61
N ILE A 210 -5.01 6.41 14.07
CA ILE A 210 -5.15 6.96 12.73
C ILE A 210 -5.10 8.48 12.85
N ASP A 211 -3.90 9.05 12.86
CA ASP A 211 -3.67 10.46 13.19
C ASP A 211 -2.77 11.21 12.21
N GLU A 212 -1.95 10.51 11.41
CA GLU A 212 -0.99 11.12 10.50
C GLU A 212 -1.41 11.02 9.02
N PHE A 213 -1.59 12.17 8.37
CA PHE A 213 -2.10 12.27 6.99
C PHE A 213 -1.19 13.12 6.10
N TRP A 214 -0.82 12.60 4.93
CA TRP A 214 0.02 13.32 3.97
C TRP A 214 -0.71 14.50 3.32
N THR A 215 -2.00 14.31 3.01
CA THR A 215 -2.85 15.25 2.26
C THR A 215 -3.76 16.12 3.14
N GLY A 216 -3.52 16.11 4.45
CA GLY A 216 -4.30 16.85 5.44
C GLY A 216 -5.39 16.01 6.11
N HIS A 217 -5.81 16.45 7.31
CA HIS A 217 -6.72 15.68 8.14
C HIS A 217 -8.13 15.61 7.53
N PRO A 218 -8.77 14.43 7.47
CA PRO A 218 -10.04 14.25 6.77
C PRO A 218 -11.27 14.72 7.55
N ALA A 219 -11.14 15.13 8.82
CA ALA A 219 -12.29 15.62 9.59
C ALA A 219 -12.74 17.03 9.14
N PRO A 220 -14.06 17.28 9.05
CA PRO A 220 -14.60 18.60 8.70
C PRO A 220 -14.16 19.65 9.72
N GLY A 221 -13.58 20.76 9.24
CA GLY A 221 -13.21 21.90 10.09
C GLY A 221 -11.84 21.81 10.77
N THR A 222 -11.10 20.70 10.62
CA THR A 222 -9.68 20.68 10.98
C THR A 222 -8.90 21.47 9.92
N ARG A 223 -8.58 22.73 10.20
CA ARG A 223 -7.65 23.51 9.36
C ARG A 223 -6.37 22.69 9.20
N LEU A 224 -5.91 22.54 7.95
CA LEU A 224 -4.62 21.96 7.59
C LEU A 224 -3.53 22.48 8.55
N SER A 225 -3.01 21.65 9.44
CA SER A 225 -1.96 22.03 10.40
C SER A 225 -0.57 22.07 9.78
N TYR A 226 -0.45 21.77 8.49
CA TYR A 226 0.79 21.92 7.75
C TYR A 226 0.60 22.96 6.66
N THR A 227 1.04 24.19 6.95
CA THR A 227 1.54 25.07 5.90
C THR A 227 2.60 24.28 5.13
N LEU A 228 2.42 24.09 3.82
CA LEU A 228 3.57 23.84 2.97
C LEU A 228 4.52 25.01 3.24
N ASP A 229 5.61 24.73 3.95
CA ASP A 229 6.63 25.73 4.25
C ASP A 229 7.35 26.08 2.95
N PHE A 230 6.75 27.01 2.21
CA PHE A 230 7.42 27.74 1.15
C PHE A 230 8.17 28.95 1.72
N SER A 231 8.36 29.06 3.05
CA SER A 231 8.96 30.23 3.70
C SER A 231 10.49 30.18 3.86
N GLU A 232 11.16 29.24 3.19
CA GLU A 232 12.48 29.56 2.60
C GLU A 232 12.37 30.45 1.34
N LEU A 233 11.17 30.70 0.82
CA LEU A 233 10.88 31.53 -0.36
C LEU A 233 9.61 32.41 -0.15
N SER A 234 9.62 33.15 0.95
CA SER A 234 9.04 34.51 1.15
C SER A 234 7.57 34.84 0.77
N ASN A 235 6.75 34.93 1.82
CA ASN A 235 5.83 35.99 2.30
C ASN A 235 4.66 36.64 1.49
N SER A 236 3.54 36.68 2.25
CA SER A 236 2.46 37.69 2.41
C SER A 236 1.19 37.72 1.52
N GLN A 237 0.06 37.32 2.17
CA GLN A 237 -1.26 38.00 2.34
C GLN A 237 -2.17 38.22 1.11
N GLU A 238 -3.52 38.16 1.14
CA GLU A 238 -4.60 37.65 2.02
C GLU A 238 -5.96 37.90 1.27
N ASN A 239 -7.04 37.19 1.63
CA ASN A 239 -8.50 37.47 1.41
C ASN A 239 -9.12 37.20 0.01
N ASP A 240 -10.40 36.84 -0.20
CA ASP A 240 -11.54 36.32 0.59
C ASP A 240 -12.63 35.80 -0.41
N ASP A 241 -13.55 34.96 0.11
CA ASP A 241 -14.96 34.72 -0.27
C ASP A 241 -15.44 33.92 -1.52
N CYS A 242 -16.45 33.07 -1.20
CA CYS A 242 -17.66 32.68 -1.95
C CYS A 242 -17.89 31.17 -2.30
N GLU A 243 -18.82 30.59 -1.53
CA GLU A 243 -20.07 29.88 -1.93
C GLU A 243 -20.05 28.57 -2.74
N ASP A 244 -20.41 27.51 -2.01
CA ASP A 244 -21.47 26.50 -2.24
C ASP A 244 -21.53 25.65 -3.54
N ASP A 245 -21.18 24.39 -3.31
CA ASP A 245 -21.94 23.16 -3.60
C ASP A 245 -22.08 22.50 -4.98
N SER A 246 -22.14 21.18 -4.85
CA SER A 246 -22.64 20.15 -5.77
C SER A 246 -21.77 19.84 -6.99
N ASP A 247 -20.94 18.82 -6.84
CA ASP A 247 -21.06 17.59 -7.64
C ASP A 247 -19.90 16.64 -7.31
N ASN A 248 -20.02 15.90 -6.22
CA ASN A 248 -19.19 14.73 -5.93
C ASN A 248 -19.95 13.66 -5.12
N MET A 249 -21.29 13.64 -5.20
CA MET A 249 -22.12 12.66 -4.49
C MET A 249 -22.28 11.31 -5.21
N LEU A 250 -21.78 11.15 -6.45
CA LEU A 250 -22.18 9.98 -7.25
C LEU A 250 -21.36 8.70 -7.00
N PHE A 251 -20.25 8.76 -6.26
CA PHE A 251 -19.35 7.59 -6.09
C PHE A 251 -19.33 6.99 -4.68
N ASP A 252 -19.93 7.66 -3.68
CA ASP A 252 -20.00 7.17 -2.29
C ASP A 252 -21.22 6.23 -2.07
N ASP A 253 -22.26 6.35 -2.89
CA ASP A 253 -23.50 5.56 -2.76
C ASP A 253 -23.35 4.08 -3.16
N LEU A 254 -22.43 3.74 -4.07
CA LEU A 254 -22.25 2.35 -4.54
C LEU A 254 -21.64 1.41 -3.49
N PHE A 255 -21.02 1.94 -2.43
CA PHE A 255 -20.44 1.12 -1.36
C PHE A 255 -21.31 1.04 -0.09
N ASN A 256 -22.33 1.89 0.03
CA ASN A 256 -23.16 1.98 1.22
C ASN A 256 -24.37 1.01 1.19
N GLU A 257 -24.86 0.61 0.01
CA GLU A 257 -26.00 -0.33 -0.10
C GLU A 257 -25.67 -1.76 0.37
N ASN A 258 -24.39 -2.15 0.38
CA ASN A 258 -23.97 -3.49 0.80
C ASN A 258 -23.72 -3.62 2.31
N PHE A 259 -23.88 -2.54 3.09
CA PHE A 259 -23.61 -2.54 4.54
C PHE A 259 -24.84 -2.83 5.41
N GLU A 260 -26.06 -2.78 4.87
CA GLU A 260 -27.28 -2.91 5.70
C GLU A 260 -27.81 -4.35 5.87
N LYS A 261 -27.21 -5.37 5.24
CA LYS A 261 -27.84 -6.70 5.16
C LYS A 261 -27.43 -7.76 6.18
N GLU A 262 -26.52 -7.51 7.13
CA GLU A 262 -26.09 -8.60 8.05
C GLU A 262 -26.23 -8.37 9.55
N GLN A 263 -26.80 -7.26 10.02
CA GLN A 263 -27.04 -7.11 11.47
C GLN A 263 -28.36 -6.42 11.78
N THR A 264 -29.45 -7.17 11.80
CA THR A 264 -30.64 -6.81 12.60
C THR A 264 -31.36 -8.04 13.11
N LYS A 265 -31.16 -8.36 14.40
CA LYS A 265 -32.25 -8.83 15.25
C LYS A 265 -32.19 -8.12 16.60
N GLU A 266 -33.36 -7.60 16.95
CA GLU A 266 -33.88 -7.19 18.26
C GLU A 266 -33.57 -5.77 18.78
N SER A 267 -34.63 -4.92 18.67
CA SER A 267 -35.27 -4.12 19.73
C SER A 267 -34.42 -3.02 20.43
N GLN A 268 -34.78 -1.74 20.53
CA GLN A 268 -36.03 -0.99 20.43
C GLN A 268 -35.72 0.52 20.18
N LYS A 269 -36.77 1.25 19.79
CA LYS A 269 -36.81 2.61 19.23
C LYS A 269 -36.42 3.75 20.19
N GLU A 270 -35.57 4.69 19.76
CA GLU A 270 -35.64 6.13 20.09
C GLU A 270 -35.08 7.02 18.94
N ILE A 271 -35.92 7.95 18.45
CA ILE A 271 -35.77 9.29 17.81
C ILE A 271 -34.54 9.60 16.89
N PRO A 272 -34.74 10.13 15.66
CA PRO A 272 -33.68 10.29 14.66
C PRO A 272 -32.85 11.57 14.84
N HIS A 273 -31.67 11.47 15.47
CA HIS A 273 -30.60 12.45 15.27
C HIS A 273 -29.80 12.07 14.01
N LYS A 274 -29.77 12.96 13.01
CA LYS A 274 -28.89 12.88 11.82
C LYS A 274 -27.43 12.71 12.27
N LYS A 275 -26.93 11.47 12.29
CA LYS A 275 -25.50 11.19 12.49
C LYS A 275 -24.77 11.57 11.20
N THR A 276 -23.97 12.63 11.24
CA THR A 276 -22.99 12.92 10.19
C THR A 276 -22.06 11.71 10.07
N LYS A 277 -22.08 11.05 8.90
CA LYS A 277 -21.24 9.86 8.65
C LYS A 277 -19.77 10.28 8.80
N LYS A 278 -19.01 9.58 9.65
CA LYS A 278 -17.57 9.80 9.80
C LYS A 278 -16.87 9.48 8.46
N PRO A 279 -15.90 10.28 8.00
CA PRO A 279 -15.18 10.00 6.76
C PRO A 279 -14.51 8.62 6.82
N VAL A 280 -14.51 7.91 5.69
CA VAL A 280 -14.04 6.51 5.57
C VAL A 280 -12.62 6.33 6.08
N LEU A 281 -11.75 7.32 5.84
CA LEU A 281 -10.34 7.30 6.26
C LEU A 281 -10.15 7.27 7.79
N LEU A 282 -11.12 7.75 8.58
CA LEU A 282 -11.08 7.69 10.05
C LEU A 282 -11.68 6.40 10.62
N GLN A 283 -12.25 5.55 9.77
CA GLN A 283 -12.89 4.32 10.20
C GLN A 283 -11.87 3.18 10.21
N LEU A 284 -11.56 2.66 11.40
CA LEU A 284 -10.69 1.48 11.57
C LEU A 284 -11.18 0.28 10.74
N SER A 285 -12.50 0.06 10.69
CA SER A 285 -13.10 -1.03 9.90
C SER A 285 -12.78 -0.93 8.42
N ALA A 286 -12.70 0.28 7.87
CA ALA A 286 -12.35 0.51 6.47
C ALA A 286 -10.87 0.13 6.21
N HIS A 287 -9.94 0.56 7.08
CA HIS A 287 -8.53 0.17 6.98
C HIS A 287 -8.33 -1.35 7.05
N LYS A 288 -8.99 -2.02 8.00
CA LYS A 288 -8.94 -3.49 8.13
C LYS A 288 -9.50 -4.19 6.89
N ARG A 289 -10.58 -3.66 6.30
CA ARG A 289 -11.19 -4.22 5.09
C ARG A 289 -10.26 -4.11 3.89
N VAL A 290 -9.74 -2.92 3.59
CA VAL A 290 -8.86 -2.72 2.45
C VAL A 290 -7.56 -3.53 2.61
N PHE A 291 -7.04 -3.64 3.83
CA PHE A 291 -5.93 -4.55 4.15
C PHE A 291 -6.27 -6.01 3.82
N SER A 292 -7.42 -6.50 4.29
CA SER A 292 -7.89 -7.86 4.01
C SER A 292 -8.05 -8.11 2.51
N ASP A 293 -8.70 -7.20 1.80
CA ASP A 293 -8.98 -7.33 0.36
C ASP A 293 -7.67 -7.38 -0.44
N CYS A 294 -6.69 -6.54 -0.11
CA CYS A 294 -5.36 -6.52 -0.72
C CYS A 294 -4.60 -7.84 -0.51
N TRP A 295 -4.57 -8.36 0.73
CA TRP A 295 -3.92 -9.65 1.03
C TRP A 295 -4.61 -10.83 0.36
N LEU A 296 -5.95 -10.85 0.34
CA LEU A 296 -6.72 -11.91 -0.32
C LEU A 296 -6.52 -11.86 -1.83
N ALA A 297 -6.45 -10.68 -2.44
CA ALA A 297 -6.12 -10.52 -3.85
C ALA A 297 -4.71 -11.07 -4.16
N LEU A 298 -3.72 -10.75 -3.33
CA LEU A 298 -2.36 -11.27 -3.46
C LEU A 298 -2.29 -12.81 -3.35
N MET A 299 -2.99 -13.39 -2.37
CA MET A 299 -2.99 -14.84 -2.14
C MET A 299 -3.74 -15.65 -3.20
N LYS A 300 -4.65 -15.03 -3.96
CA LYS A 300 -5.36 -15.71 -5.07
C LYS A 300 -4.48 -15.94 -6.29
N LEU A 301 -3.36 -15.22 -6.40
CA LEU A 301 -2.49 -15.31 -7.56
C LEU A 301 -1.46 -16.44 -7.44
N PRO A 302 -0.96 -16.99 -8.57
CA PRO A 302 0.04 -18.05 -8.56
C PRO A 302 1.39 -17.51 -8.04
N MET A 303 1.73 -17.83 -6.78
CA MET A 303 2.97 -17.35 -6.14
C MET A 303 4.13 -18.34 -6.28
N THR A 304 5.36 -17.83 -6.19
CA THR A 304 6.54 -18.69 -6.03
C THR A 304 6.54 -19.40 -4.67
N GLN A 305 7.21 -20.54 -4.59
CA GLN A 305 7.33 -21.31 -3.33
C GLN A 305 8.04 -20.55 -2.20
N GLU A 306 8.90 -19.58 -2.54
CA GLU A 306 9.61 -18.77 -1.55
C GLU A 306 8.70 -17.70 -0.94
N SER A 307 8.00 -16.93 -1.79
CA SER A 307 7.05 -15.89 -1.35
C SER A 307 5.92 -16.53 -0.53
N TYR A 308 5.43 -17.71 -0.94
CA TYR A 308 4.43 -18.48 -0.19
C TYR A 308 4.88 -18.82 1.24
N LYS A 309 6.12 -19.29 1.42
CA LYS A 309 6.68 -19.60 2.75
C LYS A 309 6.86 -18.34 3.60
N ARG A 310 7.28 -17.22 3.01
CA ARG A 310 7.41 -15.93 3.71
C ARG A 310 6.06 -15.44 4.22
N ILE A 311 5.00 -15.54 3.41
CA ILE A 311 3.62 -15.22 3.80
C ILE A 311 3.19 -16.05 5.01
N LEU A 312 3.32 -17.39 4.94
CA LEU A 312 2.95 -18.27 6.06
C LEU A 312 3.73 -17.94 7.35
N LEU A 313 4.98 -17.50 7.23
CA LEU A 313 5.81 -17.13 8.37
C LEU A 313 5.25 -15.91 9.12
N ILE A 314 4.80 -14.88 8.40
CA ILE A 314 4.27 -13.64 8.98
C ILE A 314 2.77 -13.70 9.31
N MET A 315 2.04 -14.65 8.72
CA MET A 315 0.57 -14.74 8.76
C MET A 315 -0.04 -14.60 10.16
N HIS A 316 0.37 -15.45 11.10
CA HIS A 316 -0.15 -15.44 12.49
C HIS A 316 0.07 -14.13 13.28
N LYS A 317 1.13 -13.37 12.99
CA LYS A 317 1.51 -12.17 13.77
C LYS A 317 1.14 -10.86 13.10
N LYS A 318 1.21 -10.81 11.76
CA LYS A 318 1.04 -9.58 10.99
C LYS A 318 -0.24 -9.55 10.15
N ILE A 319 -0.82 -10.70 9.80
CA ILE A 319 -1.96 -10.74 8.88
C ILE A 319 -3.27 -11.00 9.64
N ILE A 320 -3.34 -12.12 10.37
CA ILE A 320 -4.55 -12.56 11.09
C ILE A 320 -5.12 -11.48 12.04
N PRO A 321 -4.32 -10.80 12.89
CA PRO A 321 -4.86 -9.83 13.86
C PRO A 321 -5.54 -8.61 13.23
N HIS A 322 -5.22 -8.28 11.98
CA HIS A 322 -5.69 -7.07 11.32
C HIS A 322 -6.79 -7.34 10.27
N MET A 323 -7.16 -8.61 10.06
CA MET A 323 -8.28 -8.96 9.19
C MET A 323 -9.62 -8.89 9.94
N PRO A 324 -10.69 -8.36 9.31
CA PRO A 324 -12.01 -8.31 9.91
C PRO A 324 -12.66 -9.71 9.98
N GLN A 325 -12.36 -10.58 9.01
CA GLN A 325 -12.85 -11.96 8.94
C GLN A 325 -11.69 -12.94 8.65
N PRO A 326 -10.93 -13.36 9.68
CA PRO A 326 -9.81 -14.30 9.51
C PRO A 326 -10.23 -15.71 9.10
N THR A 327 -11.52 -16.03 9.22
CA THR A 327 -12.12 -17.30 8.77
C THR A 327 -11.91 -17.58 7.28
N LEU A 328 -11.76 -16.54 6.45
CA LEU A 328 -11.47 -16.67 5.02
C LEU A 328 -10.11 -17.32 4.73
N LEU A 329 -9.18 -17.29 5.69
CA LEU A 329 -7.87 -17.94 5.56
C LEU A 329 -7.90 -19.43 5.93
N MET A 330 -9.02 -19.94 6.45
CA MET A 330 -9.10 -21.31 6.94
C MET A 330 -8.84 -22.33 5.82
N ASP A 331 -9.48 -22.17 4.66
CA ASP A 331 -9.31 -23.07 3.53
C ASP A 331 -7.87 -23.01 3.01
N TYR A 332 -7.33 -21.80 2.84
CA TYR A 332 -5.94 -21.59 2.44
C TYR A 332 -4.94 -22.25 3.40
N LEU A 333 -5.10 -22.05 4.71
CA LEU A 333 -4.23 -22.65 5.73
C LEU A 333 -4.42 -24.16 5.84
N THR A 334 -5.63 -24.67 5.64
CA THR A 334 -5.95 -26.09 5.60
C THR A 334 -5.28 -26.77 4.41
N GLU A 335 -5.35 -26.18 3.21
CA GLU A 335 -4.63 -26.66 2.03
C GLU A 335 -3.11 -26.58 2.22
N SER A 336 -2.61 -25.48 2.76
CA SER A 336 -1.19 -25.30 3.13
C SER A 336 -0.71 -26.39 4.09
N TYR A 337 -1.54 -26.70 5.11
CA TYR A 337 -1.29 -27.74 6.08
C TYR A 337 -1.36 -29.12 5.45
N ASN A 338 -2.24 -29.30 4.46
CA ASN A 338 -2.41 -30.54 3.74
C ASN A 338 -1.29 -30.89 2.76
N ALA A 339 -0.58 -29.88 2.24
CA ALA A 339 0.49 -30.04 1.27
C ALA A 339 1.71 -30.87 1.77
N GLY A 340 1.96 -30.89 3.07
CA GLY A 340 3.08 -31.62 3.68
C GLY A 340 4.40 -30.84 3.74
N GLY A 341 5.38 -31.39 4.45
CA GLY A 341 6.74 -30.85 4.54
C GLY A 341 6.85 -29.52 5.29
N VAL A 342 7.77 -28.66 4.83
CA VAL A 342 8.07 -27.36 5.48
C VAL A 342 6.87 -26.42 5.43
N THR A 343 6.03 -26.52 4.39
CA THR A 343 4.84 -25.69 4.22
C THR A 343 3.81 -25.95 5.31
N SER A 344 3.56 -27.22 5.65
CA SER A 344 2.68 -27.59 6.76
C SER A 344 3.16 -27.06 8.10
N ILE A 345 4.48 -27.10 8.34
CA ILE A 345 5.08 -26.58 9.58
C ILE A 345 4.86 -25.07 9.73
N LEU A 346 4.96 -24.32 8.64
CA LEU A 346 4.73 -22.87 8.64
C LEU A 346 3.25 -22.54 8.83
N ALA A 347 2.36 -23.24 8.11
CA ALA A 347 0.91 -23.07 8.19
C ALA A 347 0.34 -23.39 9.57
N LEU A 348 0.96 -24.32 10.31
CA LEU A 348 0.51 -24.75 11.63
C LEU A 348 0.34 -23.59 12.62
N ASN A 349 1.19 -22.56 12.58
CA ASN A 349 1.04 -21.39 13.45
C ASN A 349 -0.23 -20.59 13.13
N GLY A 350 -0.50 -20.33 11.85
CA GLY A 350 -1.70 -19.61 11.43
C GLY A 350 -2.97 -20.41 11.74
N LEU A 351 -2.93 -21.71 11.46
CA LEU A 351 -4.04 -22.62 11.76
C LEU A 351 -4.29 -22.72 13.27
N PHE A 352 -3.25 -22.74 14.10
CA PHE A 352 -3.38 -22.70 15.55
C PHE A 352 -4.12 -21.45 16.03
N THR A 353 -3.71 -20.29 15.55
CA THR A 353 -4.36 -19.01 15.89
C THR A 353 -5.83 -19.05 15.50
N LEU A 354 -6.16 -19.57 14.30
CA LEU A 354 -7.55 -19.72 13.87
C LEU A 354 -8.38 -20.70 14.72
N ILE A 355 -7.81 -21.85 15.09
CA ILE A 355 -8.49 -22.83 15.95
C ILE A 355 -8.73 -22.25 17.34
N ASN A 356 -7.71 -21.60 17.93
CA ASN A 356 -7.74 -21.16 19.32
C ASN A 356 -8.52 -19.85 19.53
N GLU A 357 -8.41 -18.90 18.60
CA GLU A 357 -9.05 -17.58 18.75
C GLU A 357 -10.42 -17.50 18.06
N TYR A 358 -10.63 -18.25 16.98
CA TYR A 358 -11.86 -18.21 16.18
C TYR A 358 -12.70 -19.49 16.27
N ASN A 359 -12.33 -20.43 17.16
CA ASN A 359 -13.04 -21.70 17.41
C ASN A 359 -13.36 -22.50 16.13
N LEU A 360 -12.46 -22.45 15.16
CA LEU A 360 -12.59 -23.23 13.92
C LEU A 360 -12.09 -24.66 14.16
N ASP A 361 -12.87 -25.65 13.74
CA ASP A 361 -12.50 -27.06 13.87
C ASP A 361 -11.79 -27.56 12.61
N TYR A 362 -10.66 -28.25 12.80
CA TYR A 362 -10.01 -29.04 11.75
C TYR A 362 -10.12 -30.54 12.10
N PRO A 363 -10.85 -31.34 11.30
CA PRO A 363 -11.01 -32.76 11.57
C PRO A 363 -9.67 -33.48 11.52
N ASP A 364 -9.42 -34.40 12.47
CA ASP A 364 -8.19 -35.20 12.56
C ASP A 364 -6.87 -34.39 12.69
N PHE A 365 -6.96 -33.18 13.23
CA PHE A 365 -5.80 -32.28 13.46
C PHE A 365 -4.60 -32.99 14.07
N TYR A 366 -4.80 -33.71 15.18
CA TYR A 366 -3.74 -34.41 15.88
C TYR A 366 -3.16 -35.56 15.08
N LYS A 367 -3.99 -36.34 14.36
CA LYS A 367 -3.47 -37.41 13.49
C LYS A 367 -2.48 -36.85 12.48
N LYS A 368 -2.82 -35.71 11.88
CA LYS A 368 -1.94 -35.02 10.95
C LYS A 368 -0.72 -34.40 11.62
N LEU A 369 -0.89 -33.84 12.81
CA LEU A 369 0.23 -33.33 13.61
C LEU A 369 1.25 -34.45 13.90
N TYR A 370 0.78 -35.65 14.22
CA TYR A 370 1.64 -36.82 14.41
C TYR A 370 2.38 -37.21 13.12
N THR A 371 1.74 -37.13 11.95
CA THR A 371 2.43 -37.39 10.66
C THR A 371 3.53 -36.38 10.34
N LEU A 372 3.49 -35.18 10.94
CA LEU A 372 4.53 -34.15 10.76
C LEU A 372 5.75 -34.35 11.65
N PHE A 373 5.67 -35.20 12.68
CA PHE A 373 6.85 -35.66 13.41
C PHE A 373 7.61 -36.70 12.59
N ASP A 374 8.23 -36.25 11.50
CA ASP A 374 9.03 -37.07 10.61
C ASP A 374 10.54 -36.98 10.93
N ARG A 375 11.35 -37.87 10.34
CA ARG A 375 12.80 -37.88 10.51
C ARG A 375 13.46 -36.59 10.00
N ASN A 376 12.84 -35.91 9.03
CA ASN A 376 13.38 -34.71 8.40
C ASN A 376 13.16 -33.46 9.26
N LEU A 377 12.16 -33.45 10.15
CA LEU A 377 11.80 -32.34 11.01
C LEU A 377 13.00 -31.78 11.79
N MET A 378 13.88 -32.65 12.27
CA MET A 378 15.07 -32.27 13.06
C MET A 378 16.09 -31.45 12.26
N HIS A 379 16.06 -31.58 10.93
CA HIS A 379 16.92 -30.87 9.98
C HIS A 379 16.26 -29.62 9.38
N VAL A 380 14.98 -29.34 9.69
CA VAL A 380 14.26 -28.17 9.15
C VAL A 380 14.64 -26.88 9.91
N LYS A 381 14.89 -25.80 9.15
CA LYS A 381 15.23 -24.46 9.65
C LYS A 381 14.26 -23.94 10.73
N TYR A 382 12.98 -24.28 10.63
CA TYR A 382 11.90 -23.78 11.48
C TYR A 382 11.55 -24.69 12.68
N ARG A 383 12.38 -25.70 12.99
CA ARG A 383 12.12 -26.68 14.06
C ARG A 383 11.82 -26.07 15.43
N SER A 384 12.55 -25.04 15.85
CA SER A 384 12.37 -24.44 17.19
C SER A 384 10.98 -23.82 17.34
N ARG A 385 10.45 -23.25 16.25
CA ARG A 385 9.12 -22.66 16.21
C ARG A 385 8.04 -23.74 16.22
N PHE A 386 8.25 -24.82 15.47
CA PHE A 386 7.38 -26.00 15.50
C PHE A 386 7.29 -26.60 16.91
N PHE A 387 8.42 -26.89 17.55
CA PHE A 387 8.43 -27.51 18.89
C PHE A 387 7.77 -26.64 19.95
N ARG A 388 8.00 -25.32 19.92
CA ARG A 388 7.30 -24.39 20.82
C ARG A 388 5.78 -24.45 20.66
N LEU A 389 5.32 -24.56 19.42
CA LEU A 389 3.89 -24.64 19.13
C LEU A 389 3.32 -26.03 19.49
N ALA A 390 4.04 -27.10 19.18
CA ALA A 390 3.68 -28.46 19.56
C ALA A 390 3.60 -28.62 21.08
N ASP A 391 4.52 -28.02 21.83
CA ASP A 391 4.50 -27.99 23.29
C ASP A 391 3.23 -27.26 23.79
N LEU A 392 2.88 -26.10 23.23
CA LEU A 392 1.62 -25.41 23.51
C LEU A 392 0.39 -26.30 23.24
N PHE A 393 0.36 -27.00 22.10
CA PHE A 393 -0.73 -27.91 21.75
C PHE A 393 -0.87 -29.06 22.75
N LEU A 394 0.24 -29.71 23.08
CA LEU A 394 0.26 -30.89 23.95
C LEU A 394 0.08 -30.54 25.44
N ALA A 395 0.50 -29.33 25.84
CA ALA A 395 0.26 -28.79 27.17
C ALA A 395 -1.19 -28.35 27.37
N SER A 396 -1.89 -27.95 26.30
CA SER A 396 -3.28 -27.52 26.37
C SER A 396 -4.17 -28.64 26.93
N THR A 397 -4.82 -28.35 28.04
CA THR A 397 -5.62 -29.30 28.84
C THR A 397 -6.89 -29.78 28.14
N ILE A 398 -7.27 -29.17 27.02
CA ILE A 398 -8.51 -29.42 26.28
C ILE A 398 -8.47 -30.78 25.53
N TYR A 399 -7.27 -31.34 25.26
CA TYR A 399 -7.12 -32.57 24.46
C TYR A 399 -6.29 -33.68 25.12
N LYS A 400 -6.16 -33.67 26.46
CA LYS A 400 -5.40 -34.65 27.26
C LYS A 400 -5.80 -36.13 27.09
N LYS A 401 -6.87 -36.45 26.36
CA LYS A 401 -7.29 -37.85 26.09
C LYS A 401 -6.41 -38.59 25.06
N ASN A 402 -5.62 -37.89 24.23
CA ASN A 402 -4.81 -38.50 23.15
C ASN A 402 -3.28 -38.42 23.36
N VAL A 403 -2.83 -37.95 24.53
CA VAL A 403 -1.40 -37.75 24.87
C VAL A 403 -0.58 -39.05 25.02
N PRO A 404 -1.12 -40.23 25.43
CA PRO A 404 -0.29 -41.43 25.63
C PRO A 404 0.46 -41.91 24.37
N THR A 405 -0.07 -41.65 23.17
CA THR A 405 0.57 -42.00 21.88
C THR A 405 1.80 -41.14 21.54
N PHE A 406 1.93 -39.95 22.13
CA PHE A 406 3.02 -39.02 21.85
C PHE A 406 4.35 -39.47 22.48
N ILE A 407 4.31 -39.92 23.75
CA ILE A 407 5.50 -40.34 24.49
C ILE A 407 6.10 -41.61 23.90
N ASN A 408 5.25 -42.58 23.51
CA ASN A 408 5.72 -43.83 22.93
C ASN A 408 6.35 -43.64 21.54
N SER A 409 5.75 -42.80 20.68
CA SER A 409 6.30 -42.57 19.34
C SER A 409 7.63 -41.81 19.39
N SER A 410 7.76 -40.78 20.23
CA SER A 410 9.00 -40.01 20.40
C SER A 410 10.13 -40.82 21.06
N ALA A 411 9.81 -41.70 22.01
CA ALA A 411 10.78 -42.60 22.65
C ALA A 411 11.29 -43.71 21.72
N THR A 412 10.46 -44.20 20.77
CA THR A 412 10.91 -45.17 19.76
C THR A 412 11.95 -44.60 18.80
N TRP A 413 11.93 -43.30 18.52
CA TRP A 413 12.99 -42.66 17.71
C TRP A 413 14.32 -42.57 18.46
N TYR A 414 14.29 -42.28 19.77
CA TYR A 414 15.50 -42.24 20.59
C TYR A 414 16.12 -43.62 20.85
N SER A 415 15.32 -44.69 20.83
CA SER A 415 15.81 -46.04 21.14
C SER A 415 16.44 -46.77 19.93
N ASN A 416 16.11 -46.38 18.70
CA ASN A 416 16.66 -47.00 17.49
C ASN A 416 18.03 -46.46 17.05
N ASP A 417 18.53 -45.38 17.66
CA ASP A 417 19.85 -44.80 17.35
C ASP A 417 21.01 -45.43 18.15
N ASN A 418 20.76 -46.39 19.06
CA ASN A 418 21.78 -47.00 19.93
C ASN A 418 22.08 -48.49 19.66
N THR A 419 21.67 -49.04 18.51
CA THR A 419 21.95 -50.45 18.17
C THR A 419 22.63 -50.59 16.82
N TYR A 420 23.86 -50.10 16.72
CA TYR A 420 24.83 -50.62 15.75
C TYR A 420 26.21 -50.76 16.41
N ASP A 421 26.73 -51.98 16.30
CA ASP A 421 28.13 -52.42 16.41
C ASP A 421 28.90 -52.22 17.73
N LEU A 422 28.86 -53.27 18.54
CA LEU A 422 30.04 -53.79 19.25
C LEU A 422 30.02 -55.33 19.18
N GLN A 423 30.31 -55.88 18.00
CA GLN A 423 30.99 -57.17 17.90
C GLN A 423 32.49 -56.90 18.03
N LEU A 424 33.06 -57.27 19.16
CA LEU A 424 34.50 -57.50 19.33
C LEU A 424 34.64 -58.92 19.89
N ASP A 425 35.66 -59.61 19.38
CA ASP A 425 36.08 -61.00 19.62
C ASP A 425 35.84 -61.56 21.04
#